data_AF-A0A8C6TVW8-F1
#
_entry.id   AF-A0A8C6TVW8-F1
#
_cell.length_a   1.000
_cell.length_b   1.000
_cell.length_c   1.000
_cell.angle_alpha   90.00
_cell.angle_beta   90.00
_cell.angle_gamma   90.00
#
_symmetry.space_group_name_H-M   'P 1'
#
loop_
_entity.id
_entity.type
_entity.pdbx_description
1 polymer ?
#
loop_
_entity_poly.entity_id
_entity_poly.type
_entity_poly.pdbx_seq_one_letter_code
_entity_poly.pdbx_strand_id
1 'polypeptide(L)'
;MDELIRASFLTAFPGNARTEPSCEVISKAQKLLNEAERSWALSQACAYYQHRCLPLELDKESCIRVMGESCSARVLQCSLLNTMHNLEPATQTHTQGKSRPIHSTEVINLCTVCDPYLTNITQPRSRIVGGSPAPLGSWPWLVNLQLDGGLMCGGVLVDSSWVATAAHCFAGESYWTAVVGEFDITKTDPDEQVLKVNRIIPHPKFNPKTFNNDIALVELTTPVTLSDHVTPVCLPAGSEPPTGSPCLVAGWGSLYEDGPSADVVMEAKVPLLPQSTCKSALGKDLVTNTMLCAGYLSGGIDSCQGDSGGPLIYQDRISGRFQLHGITSWGDGCGEKGKPGVYTRVSYCQNLLNAPN
;
A
#
# COMPACT_ATOMS: atom_id res chain seq x y z
N MET A 1 -21.49 -28.01 8.87
CA MET A 1 -22.35 -27.27 7.95
C MET A 1 -23.76 -27.75 8.20
N ASP A 2 -24.66 -26.86 8.60
CA ASP A 2 -26.02 -27.24 9.01
C ASP A 2 -26.90 -27.60 7.80
N GLU A 3 -27.64 -28.71 7.89
CA GLU A 3 -28.59 -29.13 6.86
C GLU A 3 -29.81 -28.20 6.78
N LEU A 4 -30.23 -27.58 7.90
CA LEU A 4 -31.31 -26.59 7.90
C LEU A 4 -30.90 -25.32 7.14
N ILE A 5 -29.66 -24.88 7.29
CA ILE A 5 -29.11 -23.75 6.52
C ILE A 5 -29.06 -24.12 5.03
N ARG A 6 -28.52 -25.30 4.68
CA ARG A 6 -28.52 -25.79 3.29
C ARG A 6 -29.92 -25.84 2.68
N ALA A 7 -30.88 -26.42 3.38
CA ALA A 7 -32.26 -26.52 2.92
C ALA A 7 -32.87 -25.12 2.68
N SER A 8 -32.65 -24.17 3.59
CA SER A 8 -33.17 -22.79 3.46
C SER A 8 -32.60 -22.02 2.26
N PHE A 9 -31.33 -22.28 1.87
CA PHE A 9 -30.73 -21.66 0.69
C PHE A 9 -31.09 -22.39 -0.61
N LEU A 10 -31.13 -23.73 -0.62
CA LEU A 10 -31.49 -24.52 -1.81
C LEU A 10 -32.97 -24.38 -2.20
N THR A 11 -33.87 -24.20 -1.23
CA THR A 11 -35.30 -23.94 -1.49
C THR A 11 -35.57 -22.52 -1.97
N ALA A 12 -34.76 -21.54 -1.55
CA ALA A 12 -34.87 -20.16 -2.02
C ALA A 12 -34.18 -19.95 -3.39
N PHE A 13 -33.04 -20.60 -3.62
CA PHE A 13 -32.20 -20.42 -4.81
C PHE A 13 -31.65 -21.75 -5.32
N PRO A 14 -32.36 -22.45 -6.23
CA PRO A 14 -31.77 -23.56 -6.96
C PRO A 14 -30.59 -23.06 -7.81
N GLY A 15 -29.48 -23.82 -7.84
CA GLY A 15 -28.18 -23.44 -8.42
C GLY A 15 -28.14 -23.34 -9.96
N ASN A 16 -29.16 -22.76 -10.58
CA ASN A 16 -29.25 -22.50 -12.01
C ASN A 16 -30.14 -21.25 -12.25
N ALA A 17 -29.88 -20.20 -11.47
CA ALA A 17 -30.68 -18.97 -11.45
C ALA A 17 -30.65 -18.25 -12.81
N ARG A 18 -31.82 -17.83 -13.30
CA ARG A 18 -31.95 -17.11 -14.59
C ARG A 18 -31.78 -15.58 -14.47
N THR A 19 -31.52 -15.09 -13.27
CA THR A 19 -31.55 -13.66 -12.91
C THR A 19 -30.41 -13.32 -11.98
N GLU A 20 -29.87 -12.12 -12.10
CA GLU A 20 -28.77 -11.63 -11.27
C GLU A 20 -29.14 -11.58 -9.77
N PRO A 21 -28.26 -12.03 -8.85
CA PRO A 21 -28.59 -12.05 -7.42
C PRO A 21 -28.88 -10.65 -6.87
N SER A 22 -29.92 -10.54 -6.05
CA SER A 22 -30.31 -9.28 -5.41
C SER A 22 -29.38 -8.94 -4.24
N CYS A 23 -29.32 -7.66 -3.87
CA CYS A 23 -28.47 -7.20 -2.78
C CYS A 23 -28.90 -7.70 -1.40
N GLU A 24 -30.16 -8.12 -1.24
CA GLU A 24 -30.63 -8.81 -0.04
C GLU A 24 -30.00 -10.21 0.06
N VAL A 25 -29.99 -10.99 -1.03
CA VAL A 25 -29.40 -12.34 -1.08
C VAL A 25 -27.90 -12.28 -0.78
N ILE A 26 -27.21 -11.33 -1.41
CA ILE A 26 -25.78 -11.10 -1.19
C ILE A 26 -25.50 -10.68 0.26
N SER A 27 -26.27 -9.71 0.81
CA SER A 27 -26.12 -9.27 2.20
C SER A 27 -26.38 -10.42 3.20
N LYS A 28 -27.38 -11.26 2.94
CA LYS A 28 -27.71 -12.44 3.75
C LYS A 28 -26.59 -13.48 3.72
N ALA A 29 -25.95 -13.72 2.57
CA ALA A 29 -24.81 -14.62 2.45
C ALA A 29 -23.56 -14.07 3.16
N GLN A 30 -23.24 -12.77 3.00
CA GLN A 30 -22.10 -12.12 3.66
C GLN A 30 -22.20 -12.14 5.19
N LYS A 31 -23.41 -12.05 5.75
CA LYS A 31 -23.69 -12.06 7.20
C LYS A 31 -23.52 -13.44 7.87
N LEU A 32 -23.22 -14.50 7.12
CA LEU A 32 -22.93 -15.82 7.69
C LEU A 32 -21.57 -15.78 8.43
N LEU A 33 -21.61 -16.14 9.71
CA LEU A 33 -20.44 -16.10 10.61
C LEU A 33 -19.41 -17.19 10.30
N ASN A 34 -19.86 -18.37 9.86
CA ASN A 34 -18.98 -19.46 9.46
C ASN A 34 -18.45 -19.22 8.04
N GLU A 35 -17.14 -19.20 7.87
CA GLU A 35 -16.48 -18.90 6.61
C GLU A 35 -16.76 -19.91 5.48
N ALA A 36 -16.87 -21.20 5.80
CA ALA A 36 -17.20 -22.23 4.81
C ALA A 36 -18.66 -22.12 4.36
N GLU A 37 -19.58 -21.76 5.26
CA GLU A 37 -21.00 -21.55 4.94
C GLU A 37 -21.22 -20.24 4.17
N ARG A 38 -20.52 -19.17 4.53
CA ARG A 38 -20.45 -17.90 3.79
C ARG A 38 -19.94 -18.11 2.36
N SER A 39 -18.80 -18.79 2.21
CA SER A 39 -18.20 -19.07 0.91
C SER A 39 -19.10 -19.98 0.05
N TRP A 40 -19.74 -20.99 0.66
CA TRP A 40 -20.71 -21.83 -0.03
C TRP A 40 -21.94 -21.03 -0.47
N ALA A 41 -22.57 -20.23 0.39
CA ALA A 41 -23.74 -19.44 0.05
C ALA A 41 -23.45 -18.40 -1.06
N LEU A 42 -22.28 -17.74 -1.00
CA LEU A 42 -21.84 -16.85 -2.07
C LEU A 42 -21.59 -17.61 -3.39
N SER A 43 -21.03 -18.82 -3.36
CA SER A 43 -20.88 -19.65 -4.57
C SER A 43 -22.22 -19.98 -5.23
N GLN A 44 -23.28 -20.22 -4.45
CA GLN A 44 -24.62 -20.50 -4.99
C GLN A 44 -25.26 -19.23 -5.56
N ALA A 45 -25.16 -18.09 -4.87
CA ALA A 45 -25.67 -16.81 -5.36
C ALA A 45 -24.96 -16.36 -6.66
N CYS A 46 -23.65 -16.60 -6.75
CA CYS A 46 -22.83 -16.19 -7.89
C CYS A 46 -22.75 -17.21 -9.04
N ALA A 47 -23.33 -18.40 -8.89
CA ALA A 47 -23.47 -19.37 -9.98
C ALA A 47 -24.19 -18.79 -11.22
N TYR A 48 -25.04 -17.76 -11.03
CA TYR A 48 -25.60 -16.96 -12.12
C TYR A 48 -24.55 -16.52 -13.15
N TYR A 49 -23.37 -16.07 -12.73
CA TYR A 49 -22.36 -15.51 -13.62
C TYR A 49 -21.66 -16.53 -14.53
N GLN A 50 -21.96 -17.83 -14.38
CA GLN A 50 -21.50 -18.86 -15.31
C GLN A 50 -21.94 -18.58 -16.77
N HIS A 51 -23.05 -17.85 -16.98
CA HIS A 51 -23.46 -17.40 -18.33
C HIS A 51 -22.47 -16.45 -19.02
N ARG A 52 -21.49 -15.89 -18.30
CA ARG A 52 -20.44 -15.02 -18.86
C ARG A 52 -19.22 -15.79 -19.36
N CYS A 53 -19.12 -17.09 -19.08
CA CYS A 53 -18.11 -17.95 -19.68
C CYS A 53 -18.54 -18.32 -21.11
N LEU A 54 -17.87 -17.77 -22.13
CA LEU A 54 -18.17 -18.10 -23.53
C LEU A 54 -17.75 -19.57 -23.84
N PRO A 55 -18.56 -20.36 -24.56
CA PRO A 55 -18.40 -21.83 -24.57
C PRO A 55 -17.20 -22.41 -25.36
N LEU A 56 -16.33 -21.58 -25.94
CA LEU A 56 -15.37 -22.01 -26.97
C LEU A 56 -13.89 -21.67 -26.72
N GLU A 57 -13.55 -20.74 -25.82
CA GLU A 57 -12.16 -20.27 -25.67
C GLU A 57 -11.65 -20.16 -24.22
N LEU A 58 -12.49 -20.33 -23.20
CA LEU A 58 -12.05 -20.29 -21.79
C LEU A 58 -11.92 -21.70 -21.22
N ASP A 59 -10.75 -21.97 -20.63
CA ASP A 59 -10.54 -23.12 -19.75
C ASP A 59 -11.36 -22.98 -18.44
N LYS A 60 -11.35 -24.05 -17.64
CA LYS A 60 -12.14 -24.14 -16.41
C LYS A 60 -11.70 -23.12 -15.34
N GLU A 61 -10.41 -22.83 -15.20
CA GLU A 61 -9.90 -21.85 -14.24
C GLU A 61 -10.18 -20.42 -14.71
N SER A 62 -10.00 -20.12 -16.01
CA SER A 62 -10.40 -18.83 -16.58
C SER A 62 -11.89 -18.55 -16.41
N CYS A 63 -12.76 -19.55 -16.56
CA CYS A 63 -14.19 -19.40 -16.27
C CYS A 63 -14.46 -19.15 -14.77
N ILE A 64 -13.76 -19.86 -13.87
CA ILE A 64 -13.85 -19.63 -12.41
C ILE A 64 -13.43 -18.20 -12.06
N ARG A 65 -12.38 -17.66 -12.68
CA ARG A 65 -11.94 -16.27 -12.52
C ARG A 65 -13.04 -15.28 -12.95
N VAL A 66 -13.58 -15.41 -14.15
CA VAL A 66 -14.64 -14.51 -14.67
C VAL A 66 -15.91 -14.54 -13.80
N MET A 67 -16.29 -15.72 -13.28
CA MET A 67 -17.38 -15.85 -12.31
C MET A 67 -17.05 -15.14 -10.98
N GLY A 68 -15.83 -15.33 -10.45
CA GLY A 68 -15.37 -14.71 -9.21
C GLY A 68 -15.29 -13.18 -9.29
N GLU A 69 -14.79 -12.64 -10.40
CA GLU A 69 -14.72 -11.20 -10.67
C GLU A 69 -16.12 -10.57 -10.78
N SER A 70 -17.02 -11.19 -11.56
CA SER A 70 -18.41 -10.74 -11.70
C SER A 70 -19.18 -10.82 -10.37
N CYS A 71 -18.93 -11.87 -9.57
CA CYS A 71 -19.42 -12.02 -8.21
C CYS A 71 -18.95 -10.89 -7.31
N SER A 72 -17.64 -10.65 -7.27
CA SER A 72 -17.00 -9.63 -6.43
C SER A 72 -17.51 -8.22 -6.76
N ALA A 73 -17.64 -7.88 -8.04
CA ALA A 73 -18.22 -6.62 -8.49
C ALA A 73 -19.66 -6.41 -7.96
N ARG A 74 -20.51 -7.45 -7.99
CA ARG A 74 -21.86 -7.39 -7.44
C ARG A 74 -21.88 -7.30 -5.92
N VAL A 75 -20.98 -8.00 -5.24
CA VAL A 75 -20.81 -7.90 -3.77
C VAL A 75 -20.46 -6.47 -3.37
N LEU A 76 -19.55 -5.81 -4.09
CA LEU A 76 -19.19 -4.41 -3.88
C LEU A 76 -20.36 -3.45 -4.17
N GLN A 77 -21.04 -3.61 -5.31
CA GLN A 77 -22.23 -2.82 -5.68
C GLN A 77 -23.31 -2.90 -4.59
N CYS A 78 -23.58 -4.10 -4.08
CA CYS A 78 -24.59 -4.31 -3.04
C CYS A 78 -24.15 -3.82 -1.66
N SER A 79 -22.84 -3.82 -1.35
CA SER A 79 -22.32 -3.15 -0.15
C SER A 79 -22.53 -1.64 -0.22
N LEU A 80 -22.25 -1.01 -1.38
CA LEU A 80 -22.43 0.43 -1.59
C LEU A 80 -23.90 0.85 -1.47
N LEU A 81 -24.82 0.12 -2.10
CA LEU A 81 -26.26 0.39 -2.00
C LEU A 81 -26.77 0.31 -0.55
N ASN A 82 -26.34 -0.70 0.21
CA ASN A 82 -26.65 -0.82 1.64
C ASN A 82 -26.04 0.33 2.46
N THR A 83 -24.88 0.89 2.09
CA THR A 83 -24.30 2.06 2.77
C THR A 83 -25.10 3.33 2.47
N MET A 84 -25.50 3.56 1.22
CA MET A 84 -26.27 4.75 0.82
C MET A 84 -27.66 4.81 1.49
N HIS A 85 -28.31 3.65 1.70
CA HIS A 85 -29.64 3.61 2.32
C HIS A 85 -29.62 3.89 3.85
N ASN A 86 -28.44 3.98 4.47
CA ASN A 86 -28.27 4.36 5.88
C ASN A 86 -27.94 5.85 6.08
N LEU A 87 -28.08 6.69 5.05
CA LEU A 87 -27.64 8.10 5.04
C LEU A 87 -28.77 9.14 4.81
N GLU A 88 -30.05 8.78 5.00
CA GLU A 88 -31.13 9.77 4.96
C GLU A 88 -31.04 10.75 6.15
N PRO A 89 -31.08 12.09 5.93
CA PRO A 89 -30.70 13.06 6.96
C PRO A 89 -31.85 13.43 7.90
N ALA A 90 -31.56 13.43 9.21
CA ALA A 90 -32.43 14.02 10.22
C ALA A 90 -32.32 15.56 10.17
N THR A 91 -33.42 16.24 9.87
CA THR A 91 -33.49 17.70 9.68
C THR A 91 -33.16 18.48 10.97
N GLN A 92 -32.18 19.39 10.92
CA GLN A 92 -31.95 20.40 11.97
C GLN A 92 -31.73 21.80 11.40
N THR A 93 -31.93 22.81 12.26
CA THR A 93 -32.30 24.19 11.88
C THR A 93 -31.12 25.14 11.65
N HIS A 94 -31.30 26.10 10.75
CA HIS A 94 -30.38 27.22 10.55
C HIS A 94 -30.19 28.08 11.81
N THR A 95 -28.94 28.45 12.10
CA THR A 95 -28.57 29.79 12.57
C THR A 95 -27.34 30.28 11.79
N GLN A 96 -27.23 31.60 11.56
CA GLN A 96 -26.18 32.17 10.72
C GLN A 96 -24.99 32.67 11.55
N GLY A 97 -23.79 32.15 11.28
CA GLY A 97 -22.51 32.74 11.68
C GLY A 97 -21.80 33.36 10.48
N LYS A 98 -21.33 34.61 10.59
CA LYS A 98 -20.61 35.31 9.51
C LYS A 98 -19.12 34.95 9.52
N SER A 99 -18.62 34.36 8.44
CA SER A 99 -17.18 34.21 8.21
C SER A 99 -16.55 35.49 7.65
N ARG A 100 -15.26 35.70 7.94
CA ARG A 100 -14.35 36.56 7.17
C ARG A 100 -13.37 35.65 6.42
N PRO A 101 -12.87 36.04 5.24
CA PRO A 101 -11.84 35.27 4.56
C PRO A 101 -10.53 35.34 5.34
N ILE A 102 -9.85 34.20 5.45
CA ILE A 102 -8.45 34.11 5.86
C ILE A 102 -7.64 33.85 4.58
N HIS A 103 -6.54 34.56 4.42
CA HIS A 103 -5.60 34.42 3.30
C HIS A 103 -4.22 34.21 3.91
N SER A 104 -3.77 32.95 3.98
CA SER A 104 -2.52 32.57 4.65
C SER A 104 -1.88 31.39 3.93
N THR A 105 -0.74 31.66 3.29
CA THR A 105 0.09 30.68 2.61
C THR A 105 1.13 30.11 3.57
N GLU A 106 0.75 29.10 4.35
CA GLU A 106 1.68 28.30 5.17
C GLU A 106 1.38 26.82 4.94
N VAL A 107 2.27 26.11 4.24
CA VAL A 107 2.24 24.65 4.14
C VAL A 107 2.73 24.10 5.48
N ILE A 108 1.80 23.66 6.33
CA ILE A 108 2.11 23.24 7.70
C ILE A 108 2.92 21.95 7.66
N ASN A 109 4.17 22.00 8.14
CA ASN A 109 5.00 20.81 8.32
C ASN A 109 4.37 19.92 9.43
N LEU A 110 3.64 18.90 9.00
CA LEU A 110 2.71 18.12 9.82
C LEU A 110 3.39 17.27 10.91
N CYS A 111 4.72 17.07 10.82
CA CYS A 111 5.51 16.42 11.86
C CYS A 111 5.90 17.36 13.02
N THR A 112 5.66 18.67 12.89
CA THR A 112 5.89 19.68 13.94
C THR A 112 4.63 20.26 14.59
N VAL A 113 3.44 20.11 13.99
CA VAL A 113 2.18 20.67 14.52
C VAL A 113 1.05 19.64 14.48
N CYS A 114 0.35 19.47 15.61
CA CYS A 114 -0.86 18.65 15.69
C CYS A 114 -2.10 19.45 15.28
N ASP A 115 -2.49 19.43 14.01
CA ASP A 115 -3.81 19.93 13.57
C ASP A 115 -4.84 18.77 13.54
N PRO A 116 -5.98 18.88 14.26
CA PRO A 116 -7.01 17.83 14.27
C PRO A 116 -8.01 17.87 13.09
N TYR A 117 -7.89 18.78 12.11
CA TYR A 117 -8.92 19.01 11.08
C TYR A 117 -8.67 18.40 9.68
N LEU A 118 -7.56 17.72 9.43
CA LEU A 118 -7.34 16.99 8.16
C LEU A 118 -8.11 15.65 8.12
N THR A 119 -9.35 15.70 7.62
CA THR A 119 -10.18 14.51 7.38
C THR A 119 -9.67 13.70 6.19
N ASN A 120 -8.98 12.59 6.47
CA ASN A 120 -8.33 11.76 5.44
C ASN A 120 -9.30 10.75 4.78
N ILE A 121 -9.28 10.68 3.44
CA ILE A 121 -10.05 9.71 2.63
C ILE A 121 -9.08 8.79 1.88
N THR A 122 -8.53 7.78 2.58
CA THR A 122 -7.69 6.73 1.99
C THR A 122 -8.30 5.34 2.24
N GLN A 123 -8.93 4.77 1.21
CA GLN A 123 -9.40 3.37 1.18
C GLN A 123 -8.88 2.66 -0.09
N PRO A 124 -7.70 2.03 -0.05
CA PRO A 124 -7.04 1.39 -1.20
C PRO A 124 -7.86 0.24 -1.84
N ARG A 125 -7.73 0.06 -3.18
CA ARG A 125 -8.31 -1.03 -4.01
C ARG A 125 -7.38 -1.39 -5.23
N SER A 126 -6.88 -2.65 -5.32
CA SER A 126 -5.91 -3.33 -6.26
C SER A 126 -5.62 -2.72 -7.65
N ARG A 127 -4.37 -2.59 -8.19
CA ARG A 127 -3.04 -3.30 -8.15
C ARG A 127 -1.86 -2.27 -8.36
N ILE A 128 -0.52 -2.33 -8.08
CA ILE A 128 0.61 -3.23 -7.62
C ILE A 128 0.53 -4.73 -8.05
N VAL A 129 1.54 -5.55 -7.74
CA VAL A 129 1.33 -6.93 -7.29
C VAL A 129 0.26 -6.94 -6.17
N GLY A 130 -1.02 -6.97 -6.56
CA GLY A 130 -2.19 -7.02 -5.66
C GLY A 130 -2.63 -5.73 -4.92
N GLY A 131 -1.84 -4.65 -4.93
CA GLY A 131 -2.05 -3.43 -4.10
C GLY A 131 -3.18 -2.45 -4.46
N SER A 132 -2.94 -1.48 -5.37
CA SER A 132 -3.81 -0.36 -5.87
C SER A 132 -3.00 0.58 -6.80
N PRO A 133 -3.61 1.35 -7.73
CA PRO A 133 -3.11 2.67 -8.14
C PRO A 133 -3.43 3.69 -7.07
N ALA A 134 -2.46 4.55 -6.72
CA ALA A 134 -2.64 5.51 -5.64
C ALA A 134 -3.53 6.70 -6.07
N PRO A 135 -4.30 7.30 -5.14
CA PRO A 135 -4.85 8.63 -5.35
C PRO A 135 -3.73 9.67 -5.58
N LEU A 136 -3.90 10.58 -6.54
CA LEU A 136 -2.97 11.68 -6.77
C LEU A 136 -2.71 12.45 -5.46
N GLY A 137 -1.45 12.69 -5.14
CA GLY A 137 -1.05 13.42 -3.92
C GLY A 137 -1.09 12.62 -2.61
N SER A 138 -1.49 11.34 -2.60
CA SER A 138 -1.56 10.56 -1.34
C SER A 138 -0.21 10.10 -0.77
N TRP A 139 0.88 10.28 -1.52
CA TRP A 139 2.24 9.87 -1.16
C TRP A 139 3.25 11.02 -1.27
N PRO A 140 3.06 12.16 -0.57
CA PRO A 140 3.86 13.37 -0.77
C PRO A 140 5.31 13.29 -0.25
N TRP A 141 5.67 12.17 0.38
CA TRP A 141 7.03 11.82 0.79
C TRP A 141 7.71 10.82 -0.14
N LEU A 142 7.04 10.30 -1.17
CA LEU A 142 7.62 9.33 -2.08
C LEU A 142 8.61 10.01 -3.04
N VAL A 143 9.74 9.34 -3.29
CA VAL A 143 10.83 9.86 -4.13
C VAL A 143 11.16 8.85 -5.21
N ASN A 144 11.25 9.31 -6.46
CA ASN A 144 11.80 8.57 -7.59
C ASN A 144 13.32 8.84 -7.63
N LEU A 145 14.14 7.84 -7.27
CA LEU A 145 15.61 7.96 -7.33
C LEU A 145 16.11 7.42 -8.67
N GLN A 146 16.62 8.35 -9.47
CA GLN A 146 17.02 8.11 -10.85
C GLN A 146 18.55 7.99 -10.97
N LEU A 147 18.96 6.96 -11.71
CA LEU A 147 20.32 6.72 -12.17
C LEU A 147 20.39 7.10 -13.65
N ASP A 148 21.22 8.09 -13.99
CA ASP A 148 21.39 8.61 -15.37
C ASP A 148 20.06 9.00 -16.08
N GLY A 149 19.01 9.32 -15.29
CA GLY A 149 17.68 9.72 -15.76
C GLY A 149 16.64 8.59 -15.84
N GLY A 150 17.00 7.35 -15.52
CA GLY A 150 16.05 6.24 -15.38
C GLY A 150 15.75 5.93 -13.91
N LEU A 151 14.49 5.67 -13.56
CA LEU A 151 14.09 5.14 -12.24
C LEU A 151 14.91 3.89 -11.90
N MET A 152 15.60 3.91 -10.76
CA MET A 152 16.41 2.80 -10.27
C MET A 152 15.91 2.29 -8.91
N CYS A 153 15.49 3.19 -8.03
CA CYS A 153 14.91 2.87 -6.72
C CYS A 153 13.84 3.88 -6.32
N GLY A 154 12.98 3.47 -5.38
CA GLY A 154 12.21 4.40 -4.56
C GLY A 154 13.06 5.03 -3.45
N GLY A 155 12.55 6.10 -2.87
CA GLY A 155 13.05 6.72 -1.66
C GLY A 155 11.93 7.39 -0.88
N VAL A 156 12.27 7.90 0.30
CA VAL A 156 11.34 8.52 1.23
C VAL A 156 11.90 9.82 1.78
N LEU A 157 11.24 10.94 1.51
CA LEU A 157 11.59 12.25 2.05
C LEU A 157 11.38 12.25 3.57
N VAL A 158 12.46 12.45 4.33
CA VAL A 158 12.45 12.45 5.82
C VAL A 158 12.80 13.81 6.42
N ASP A 159 13.40 14.71 5.63
CA ASP A 159 13.46 16.15 5.85
C ASP A 159 13.47 16.88 4.49
N SER A 160 13.23 18.19 4.48
CA SER A 160 13.39 19.10 3.35
C SER A 160 14.60 18.83 2.44
N SER A 161 15.73 18.37 2.99
CA SER A 161 16.99 18.16 2.25
C SER A 161 17.47 16.70 2.28
N TRP A 162 16.68 15.77 2.83
CA TRP A 162 17.11 14.41 3.12
C TRP A 162 16.10 13.34 2.71
N VAL A 163 16.58 12.36 1.95
CA VAL A 163 15.81 11.20 1.52
C VAL A 163 16.42 9.93 2.13
N ALA A 164 15.61 9.12 2.78
CA ALA A 164 15.97 7.77 3.22
C ALA A 164 15.62 6.75 2.12
N THR A 165 16.49 5.77 1.90
CA THR A 165 16.32 4.73 0.88
C THR A 165 17.20 3.52 1.22
N ALA A 166 17.23 2.47 0.40
CA ALA A 166 18.09 1.30 0.61
C ALA A 166 19.55 1.62 0.23
N ALA A 167 20.51 0.95 0.88
CA ALA A 167 21.93 1.12 0.56
C ALA A 167 22.33 0.37 -0.72
N HIS A 168 21.67 -0.76 -1.02
CA HIS A 168 21.96 -1.58 -2.19
C HIS A 168 21.67 -0.89 -3.53
N CYS A 169 20.85 0.17 -3.54
CA CYS A 169 20.55 0.99 -4.71
C CYS A 169 21.82 1.63 -5.32
N PHE A 170 22.87 1.83 -4.52
CA PHE A 170 24.05 2.59 -4.91
C PHE A 170 25.27 1.69 -5.15
N ALA A 171 25.76 1.67 -6.39
CA ALA A 171 26.97 0.96 -6.78
C ALA A 171 27.80 1.80 -7.77
N GLY A 172 29.07 2.04 -7.42
CA GLY A 172 30.01 2.84 -8.25
C GLY A 172 29.85 4.35 -8.10
N GLU A 173 30.55 5.09 -8.97
CA GLU A 173 30.34 6.52 -9.19
C GLU A 173 29.36 6.70 -10.37
N SER A 174 28.24 7.40 -10.14
CA SER A 174 27.20 7.62 -11.15
C SER A 174 26.46 8.94 -10.91
N TYR A 175 25.74 9.44 -11.91
CA TYR A 175 24.93 10.65 -11.77
C TYR A 175 23.55 10.32 -11.20
N TRP A 176 23.32 10.73 -9.95
CA TRP A 176 22.08 10.49 -9.22
C TRP A 176 21.22 11.74 -9.11
N THR A 177 19.92 11.56 -9.36
CA THR A 177 18.88 12.60 -9.27
C THR A 177 17.73 12.08 -8.43
N ALA A 178 17.13 12.93 -7.61
CA ALA A 178 15.93 12.63 -6.84
C ALA A 178 14.77 13.47 -7.38
N VAL A 179 13.64 12.82 -7.69
CA VAL A 179 12.42 13.50 -8.13
C VAL A 179 11.34 13.32 -7.08
N VAL A 180 10.73 14.43 -6.64
CA VAL A 180 9.63 14.48 -5.66
C VAL A 180 8.42 15.19 -6.27
N GLY A 181 7.21 14.90 -5.81
CA GLY A 181 5.97 15.39 -6.44
C GLY A 181 5.60 14.66 -7.73
N GLU A 182 6.45 13.72 -8.16
CA GLU A 182 6.22 12.73 -9.20
C GLU A 182 4.96 11.90 -8.93
N PHE A 183 4.20 11.60 -9.98
CA PHE A 183 3.09 10.65 -9.91
C PHE A 183 3.07 9.72 -11.13
N ASP A 184 3.26 10.24 -12.33
CA ASP A 184 3.14 9.51 -13.60
C ASP A 184 4.39 9.72 -14.47
N ILE A 185 5.31 8.76 -14.40
CA ILE A 185 6.66 8.81 -14.99
C ILE A 185 6.65 8.88 -16.54
N THR A 186 5.48 8.87 -17.18
CA THR A 186 5.33 9.04 -18.63
C THR A 186 5.19 10.50 -19.07
N LYS A 187 5.02 11.43 -18.10
CA LYS A 187 4.86 12.87 -18.32
C LYS A 187 5.59 13.67 -17.23
N THR A 188 5.54 15.00 -17.33
CA THR A 188 5.94 15.91 -16.23
C THR A 188 4.70 16.30 -15.44
N ASP A 189 4.71 16.12 -14.12
CA ASP A 189 3.59 16.50 -13.24
C ASP A 189 3.78 17.90 -12.62
N PRO A 190 2.71 18.63 -12.23
CA PRO A 190 2.79 20.07 -11.95
C PRO A 190 3.60 20.47 -10.70
N ASP A 191 3.72 19.55 -9.73
CA ASP A 191 4.48 19.73 -8.48
C ASP A 191 5.85 19.02 -8.52
N GLU A 192 6.22 18.45 -9.67
CA GLU A 192 7.45 17.69 -9.86
C GLU A 192 8.69 18.59 -9.66
N GLN A 193 9.60 18.14 -8.79
CA GLN A 193 10.87 18.82 -8.52
C GLN A 193 12.03 17.84 -8.72
N VAL A 194 12.89 18.16 -9.68
CA VAL A 194 14.07 17.36 -10.07
C VAL A 194 15.32 17.91 -9.38
N LEU A 195 15.79 17.22 -8.34
CA LEU A 195 16.89 17.68 -7.48
C LEU A 195 18.15 16.82 -7.66
N LYS A 196 19.32 17.46 -7.70
CA LYS A 196 20.59 16.74 -7.74
C LYS A 196 20.94 16.19 -6.36
N VAL A 197 21.58 15.03 -6.34
CA VAL A 197 22.17 14.46 -5.13
C VAL A 197 23.51 15.12 -4.83
N ASN A 198 23.72 15.57 -3.59
CA ASN A 198 24.99 16.13 -3.11
C ASN A 198 25.94 15.04 -2.62
N ARG A 199 25.42 14.11 -1.79
CA ARG A 199 26.13 12.93 -1.30
C ARG A 199 25.17 11.82 -0.89
N ILE A 200 25.68 10.60 -0.92
CA ILE A 200 25.01 9.39 -0.43
C ILE A 200 25.77 8.88 0.78
N ILE A 201 25.06 8.61 1.87
CA ILE A 201 25.60 8.16 3.16
C ILE A 201 24.98 6.78 3.47
N PRO A 202 25.55 5.67 2.96
CA PRO A 202 25.12 4.34 3.33
C PRO A 202 25.45 4.06 4.79
N HIS A 203 24.62 3.26 5.47
CA HIS A 203 24.85 2.91 6.85
C HIS A 203 26.23 2.21 7.01
N PRO A 204 27.10 2.61 7.96
CA PRO A 204 28.49 2.14 8.04
C PRO A 204 28.66 0.66 8.46
N LYS A 205 27.55 -0.07 8.61
CA LYS A 205 27.51 -1.53 8.83
C LYS A 205 26.62 -2.25 7.81
N PHE A 206 26.32 -1.62 6.68
CA PHE A 206 25.63 -2.27 5.55
C PHE A 206 26.45 -3.48 5.08
N ASN A 207 25.78 -4.60 4.82
CA ASN A 207 26.39 -5.79 4.23
C ASN A 207 25.65 -6.19 2.94
N PRO A 208 26.23 -5.94 1.75
CA PRO A 208 25.58 -6.24 0.47
C PRO A 208 25.43 -7.74 0.19
N LYS A 209 26.02 -8.63 1.00
CA LYS A 209 25.80 -10.09 0.88
C LYS A 209 24.60 -10.60 1.68
N THR A 210 24.05 -9.79 2.58
CA THR A 210 22.97 -10.22 3.50
C THR A 210 21.93 -9.13 3.75
N PHE A 211 21.96 -8.02 2.99
CA PHE A 211 21.12 -6.83 3.14
C PHE A 211 20.95 -6.33 4.59
N ASN A 212 21.96 -6.56 5.43
CA ASN A 212 21.88 -6.24 6.86
C ASN A 212 22.28 -4.79 7.08
N ASN A 213 21.43 -4.02 7.74
CA ASN A 213 21.44 -2.54 7.74
C ASN A 213 21.41 -1.94 6.32
N ASP A 214 20.55 -2.46 5.44
CA ASP A 214 20.36 -1.93 4.09
C ASP A 214 19.55 -0.63 4.10
N ILE A 215 20.21 0.47 4.44
CA ILE A 215 19.67 1.83 4.43
C ILE A 215 20.77 2.85 4.13
N ALA A 216 20.42 3.87 3.37
CA ALA A 216 21.24 5.05 3.11
C ALA A 216 20.42 6.33 3.31
N LEU A 217 21.14 7.41 3.66
CA LEU A 217 20.63 8.78 3.50
C LEU A 217 21.19 9.38 2.21
N VAL A 218 20.35 10.12 1.50
CA VAL A 218 20.70 10.91 0.33
C VAL A 218 20.49 12.38 0.69
N GLU A 219 21.55 13.17 0.61
CA GLU A 219 21.48 14.62 0.80
C GLU A 219 21.22 15.30 -0.55
N LEU A 220 20.24 16.19 -0.60
CA LEU A 220 19.89 16.96 -1.80
C LEU A 220 20.77 18.22 -1.89
N THR A 221 21.16 18.64 -3.11
CA THR A 221 21.97 19.86 -3.29
C THR A 221 21.24 21.14 -2.90
N THR A 222 19.91 21.09 -2.84
CA THR A 222 19.02 22.17 -2.43
C THR A 222 17.82 21.55 -1.70
N PRO A 223 17.26 22.21 -0.67
CA PRO A 223 16.01 21.75 -0.06
C PRO A 223 14.87 21.73 -1.09
N VAL A 224 13.91 20.82 -0.91
CA VAL A 224 12.66 20.81 -1.70
C VAL A 224 11.77 21.99 -1.31
N THR A 225 10.98 22.47 -2.26
CA THR A 225 9.85 23.37 -1.99
C THR A 225 8.69 22.53 -1.49
N LEU A 226 8.19 22.81 -0.27
CA LEU A 226 7.07 22.08 0.30
C LEU A 226 5.74 22.48 -0.37
N SER A 227 4.92 21.48 -0.71
CA SER A 227 3.56 21.65 -1.23
C SER A 227 2.66 20.52 -0.69
N ASP A 228 1.36 20.56 -0.98
CA ASP A 228 0.43 19.46 -0.60
C ASP A 228 0.85 18.11 -1.21
N HIS A 229 1.67 18.12 -2.28
CA HIS A 229 2.22 16.94 -2.96
C HIS A 229 3.70 16.68 -2.63
N VAL A 230 4.35 17.53 -1.82
CA VAL A 230 5.77 17.40 -1.41
C VAL A 230 5.92 17.76 0.07
N THR A 231 5.87 16.75 0.95
CA THR A 231 6.09 16.90 2.41
C THR A 231 6.83 15.68 3.00
N PRO A 232 7.77 15.88 3.95
CA PRO A 232 8.44 14.76 4.62
C PRO A 232 7.50 13.88 5.44
N VAL A 233 7.81 12.59 5.53
CA VAL A 233 7.12 11.65 6.42
C VAL A 233 7.66 11.74 7.85
N CYS A 234 6.81 11.48 8.84
CA CYS A 234 7.27 11.48 10.23
C CYS A 234 8.06 10.21 10.56
N LEU A 235 9.17 10.37 11.30
CA LEU A 235 9.93 9.23 11.84
C LEU A 235 9.28 8.68 13.14
N PRO A 236 9.39 7.38 13.41
CA PRO A 236 8.74 6.75 14.56
C PRO A 236 9.42 7.13 15.88
N ALA A 237 8.69 7.79 16.76
CA ALA A 237 9.18 8.30 18.05
C ALA A 237 8.89 7.36 19.25
N GLY A 238 8.51 6.10 18.99
CA GLY A 238 8.01 5.20 20.02
C GLY A 238 8.13 3.71 19.68
N SER A 239 7.28 2.89 20.28
CA SER A 239 7.24 1.44 20.05
C SER A 239 6.83 1.07 18.62
N GLU A 240 7.37 -0.04 18.12
CA GLU A 240 6.95 -0.63 16.84
C GLU A 240 5.44 -0.96 16.81
N PRO A 241 4.81 -1.01 15.62
CA PRO A 241 3.40 -1.33 15.49
C PRO A 241 3.12 -2.78 15.93
N PRO A 242 1.97 -3.08 16.53
CA PRO A 242 1.59 -4.45 16.86
C PRO A 242 1.62 -5.36 15.63
N THR A 243 2.14 -6.59 15.75
CA THR A 243 2.14 -7.56 14.66
C THR A 243 0.72 -7.85 14.17
N GLY A 244 0.52 -7.94 12.86
CA GLY A 244 -0.79 -7.96 12.21
C GLY A 244 -1.38 -6.56 11.94
N SER A 245 -0.70 -5.48 12.36
CA SER A 245 -1.06 -4.12 11.94
C SER A 245 -0.98 -3.98 10.42
N PRO A 246 -1.96 -3.32 9.78
CA PRO A 246 -1.86 -2.97 8.38
C PRO A 246 -0.84 -1.84 8.22
N CYS A 247 0.16 -2.09 7.41
CA CYS A 247 1.06 -1.10 6.85
C CYS A 247 0.68 -0.80 5.40
N LEU A 248 1.21 0.29 4.86
CA LEU A 248 1.09 0.69 3.46
C LEU A 248 2.48 0.73 2.82
N VAL A 249 2.58 0.34 1.55
CA VAL A 249 3.78 0.55 0.70
C VAL A 249 3.37 1.27 -0.58
N ALA A 250 4.31 1.92 -1.25
CA ALA A 250 4.09 2.49 -2.58
C ALA A 250 5.38 2.62 -3.38
N GLY A 251 5.22 2.73 -4.70
CA GLY A 251 6.30 2.87 -5.67
C GLY A 251 5.80 2.77 -7.11
N TRP A 252 6.74 2.70 -8.05
CA TRP A 252 6.50 2.48 -9.48
C TRP A 252 7.04 1.11 -9.96
N GLY A 253 7.30 0.20 -9.03
CA GLY A 253 7.92 -1.09 -9.31
C GLY A 253 7.09 -2.02 -10.20
N SER A 254 7.72 -3.11 -10.61
CA SER A 254 7.14 -4.09 -11.55
C SER A 254 5.82 -4.65 -11.04
N LEU A 255 4.80 -4.64 -11.90
CA LEU A 255 3.43 -5.04 -11.55
C LEU A 255 3.27 -6.55 -11.23
N TYR A 256 4.31 -7.33 -11.53
CA TYR A 256 4.57 -8.72 -11.18
C TYR A 256 6.07 -8.99 -11.44
N GLU A 257 6.58 -10.12 -10.96
CA GLU A 257 7.98 -10.54 -11.15
C GLU A 257 8.33 -10.67 -12.65
N ASP A 258 9.47 -10.12 -13.07
CA ASP A 258 9.88 -9.92 -14.49
C ASP A 258 8.85 -9.14 -15.35
N GLY A 259 7.90 -8.44 -14.72
CA GLY A 259 6.88 -7.62 -15.36
C GLY A 259 7.32 -6.16 -15.60
N PRO A 260 6.54 -5.40 -16.39
CA PRO A 260 6.78 -3.98 -16.60
C PRO A 260 6.58 -3.18 -15.30
N SER A 261 7.36 -2.12 -15.14
CA SER A 261 7.16 -1.05 -14.16
C SER A 261 5.78 -0.41 -14.30
N ALA A 262 5.33 0.31 -13.26
CA ALA A 262 4.09 1.05 -13.30
C ALA A 262 4.30 2.47 -13.87
N ASP A 263 3.45 2.87 -14.83
CA ASP A 263 3.42 4.23 -15.37
C ASP A 263 3.07 5.28 -14.29
N VAL A 264 2.25 4.90 -13.30
CA VAL A 264 1.76 5.76 -12.21
C VAL A 264 2.14 5.21 -10.83
N VAL A 265 2.12 6.04 -9.78
CA VAL A 265 2.29 5.58 -8.40
C VAL A 265 1.25 4.52 -8.08
N MET A 266 1.75 3.38 -7.63
CA MET A 266 0.96 2.27 -7.14
C MET A 266 1.18 2.15 -5.62
N GLU A 267 0.15 1.76 -4.86
CA GLU A 267 0.19 1.57 -3.40
C GLU A 267 -0.32 0.17 -3.00
N ALA A 268 0.16 -0.46 -1.93
CA ALA A 268 -0.40 -1.70 -1.41
C ALA A 268 -0.59 -1.67 0.11
N LYS A 269 -1.51 -2.50 0.60
CA LYS A 269 -1.77 -2.69 2.03
C LYS A 269 -1.28 -4.07 2.46
N VAL A 270 -0.31 -4.12 3.37
CA VAL A 270 0.37 -5.36 3.79
C VAL A 270 0.39 -5.50 5.32
N PRO A 271 0.16 -6.69 5.89
CA PRO A 271 0.21 -6.87 7.34
C PRO A 271 1.67 -7.03 7.81
N LEU A 272 2.04 -6.31 8.86
CA LEU A 272 3.34 -6.46 9.54
C LEU A 272 3.44 -7.85 10.21
N LEU A 273 4.45 -8.64 9.86
CA LEU A 273 4.59 -10.02 10.35
C LEU A 273 5.45 -10.11 11.62
N PRO A 274 5.19 -11.09 12.52
CA PRO A 274 6.11 -11.41 13.62
C PRO A 274 7.50 -11.83 13.12
N GLN A 275 8.55 -11.42 13.85
CA GLN A 275 9.93 -11.79 13.52
C GLN A 275 10.16 -13.31 13.45
N SER A 276 9.48 -14.06 14.33
CA SER A 276 9.47 -15.53 14.34
C SER A 276 8.82 -16.12 13.09
N THR A 277 7.73 -15.52 12.60
CA THR A 277 7.06 -15.90 11.35
C THR A 277 7.98 -15.68 10.17
N CYS A 278 8.61 -14.50 10.04
CA CYS A 278 9.52 -14.24 8.91
C CYS A 278 10.77 -15.14 8.94
N LYS A 279 11.38 -15.37 10.11
CA LYS A 279 12.47 -16.35 10.30
C LYS A 279 12.07 -17.80 10.01
N SER A 280 10.79 -18.13 10.04
CA SER A 280 10.27 -19.46 9.69
C SER A 280 9.86 -19.57 8.22
N ALA A 281 9.57 -18.44 7.57
CA ALA A 281 9.21 -18.33 6.17
C ALA A 281 10.45 -18.35 5.26
N LEU A 282 11.38 -17.43 5.48
CA LEU A 282 12.56 -17.21 4.62
C LEU A 282 13.81 -17.95 5.12
N GLY A 283 13.97 -18.06 6.43
CA GLY A 283 15.12 -18.72 7.06
C GLY A 283 15.61 -17.99 8.31
N LYS A 284 16.03 -18.75 9.33
CA LYS A 284 16.33 -18.22 10.67
C LYS A 284 17.51 -17.27 10.70
N ASP A 285 18.49 -17.52 9.83
CA ASP A 285 19.79 -16.85 9.81
C ASP A 285 19.88 -15.75 8.74
N LEU A 286 18.88 -15.66 7.84
CA LEU A 286 18.78 -14.61 6.82
C LEU A 286 18.15 -13.32 7.38
N VAL A 287 17.10 -13.46 8.20
CA VAL A 287 16.32 -12.32 8.70
C VAL A 287 16.90 -11.81 10.04
N THR A 288 17.64 -10.70 10.03
CA THR A 288 18.27 -10.16 11.25
C THR A 288 17.30 -9.33 12.09
N ASN A 289 17.72 -8.86 13.28
CA ASN A 289 16.88 -7.98 14.11
C ASN A 289 16.74 -6.56 13.53
N THR A 290 17.64 -6.15 12.63
CA THR A 290 17.55 -4.85 11.91
C THR A 290 16.61 -4.92 10.71
N MET A 291 15.88 -6.02 10.56
CA MET A 291 14.88 -6.24 9.53
C MET A 291 13.49 -6.39 10.16
N LEU A 292 12.47 -6.10 9.38
CA LEU A 292 11.08 -6.50 9.58
C LEU A 292 10.54 -7.04 8.26
N CYS A 293 9.41 -7.72 8.30
CA CYS A 293 8.79 -8.28 7.08
C CYS A 293 7.29 -7.97 7.09
N ALA A 294 6.73 -7.71 5.92
CA ALA A 294 5.31 -7.43 5.75
C ALA A 294 4.81 -8.08 4.46
N GLY A 295 3.56 -8.53 4.45
CA GLY A 295 2.97 -9.22 3.32
C GLY A 295 2.11 -10.42 3.73
N TYR A 296 1.40 -10.99 2.76
CA TYR A 296 0.50 -12.12 3.02
C TYR A 296 1.20 -13.44 2.70
N LEU A 297 1.29 -14.37 3.66
CA LEU A 297 1.88 -15.70 3.44
C LEU A 297 1.08 -16.58 2.45
N SER A 298 -0.10 -16.14 2.00
CA SER A 298 -0.79 -16.71 0.84
C SER A 298 -0.10 -16.42 -0.50
N GLY A 299 0.78 -15.43 -0.54
CA GLY A 299 1.20 -14.73 -1.75
C GLY A 299 0.13 -13.75 -2.24
N GLY A 300 0.39 -13.13 -3.40
CA GLY A 300 -0.54 -12.32 -4.19
C GLY A 300 -0.51 -10.81 -3.94
N ILE A 301 0.05 -10.34 -2.82
CA ILE A 301 0.24 -8.90 -2.53
C ILE A 301 1.64 -8.68 -1.94
N ASP A 302 2.49 -7.90 -2.62
CA ASP A 302 3.89 -7.63 -2.23
C ASP A 302 4.51 -6.46 -3.01
N SER A 303 5.66 -5.95 -2.55
CA SER A 303 6.54 -5.04 -3.30
C SER A 303 7.40 -5.81 -4.33
N CYS A 304 7.88 -5.15 -5.39
CA CYS A 304 8.63 -5.81 -6.46
C CYS A 304 9.85 -4.99 -6.95
N GLN A 305 10.50 -5.40 -8.06
CA GLN A 305 11.68 -4.69 -8.59
C GLN A 305 11.34 -3.22 -8.88
N GLY A 306 12.20 -2.27 -8.48
CA GLY A 306 11.95 -0.82 -8.55
C GLY A 306 11.29 -0.20 -7.32
N ASP A 307 10.54 -0.97 -6.50
CA ASP A 307 10.03 -0.50 -5.20
C ASP A 307 11.11 -0.47 -4.10
N SER A 308 12.30 -0.98 -4.41
CA SER A 308 13.46 -1.02 -3.50
C SER A 308 13.85 0.38 -3.04
N GLY A 309 14.13 0.54 -1.75
CA GLY A 309 14.31 1.84 -1.11
C GLY A 309 13.02 2.61 -0.80
N GLY A 310 11.87 2.16 -1.31
CA GLY A 310 10.55 2.74 -1.03
C GLY A 310 10.06 2.55 0.41
N PRO A 311 8.96 3.21 0.79
CA PRO A 311 8.47 3.26 2.17
C PRO A 311 7.63 2.04 2.57
N LEU A 312 7.81 1.57 3.81
CA LEU A 312 6.77 0.88 4.58
C LEU A 312 6.24 1.80 5.68
N ILE A 313 5.01 2.28 5.48
CA ILE A 313 4.32 3.23 6.35
C ILE A 313 3.38 2.49 7.30
N TYR A 314 3.36 2.91 8.57
CA TYR A 314 2.27 2.63 9.49
C TYR A 314 1.49 3.93 9.74
N GLN A 315 0.16 3.87 9.70
CA GLN A 315 -0.67 4.98 10.18
C GLN A 315 -0.99 4.73 11.66
N ASP A 316 -0.49 5.60 12.54
CA ASP A 316 -0.76 5.50 13.96
C ASP A 316 -2.26 5.74 14.25
N ARG A 317 -2.85 4.81 15.00
CA ARG A 317 -4.29 4.78 15.29
C ARG A 317 -4.72 5.81 16.33
N ILE A 318 -3.79 6.43 17.06
CA ILE A 318 -4.09 7.43 18.10
C ILE A 318 -3.97 8.85 17.55
N SER A 319 -2.89 9.14 16.82
CA SER A 319 -2.61 10.47 16.26
C SER A 319 -2.93 10.64 14.77
N GLY A 320 -3.34 9.57 14.07
CA GLY A 320 -3.67 9.59 12.65
C GLY A 320 -2.48 9.76 11.69
N ARG A 321 -1.28 10.03 12.22
CA ARG A 321 -0.06 10.31 11.45
C ARG A 321 0.52 9.07 10.79
N PHE A 322 0.98 9.25 9.57
CA PHE A 322 1.81 8.29 8.85
C PHE A 322 3.25 8.34 9.39
N GLN A 323 3.81 7.17 9.66
CA GLN A 323 5.15 6.99 10.22
C GLN A 323 5.93 5.95 9.41
N LEU A 324 7.19 6.25 9.12
CA LEU A 324 8.08 5.39 8.33
C LEU A 324 8.74 4.31 9.22
N HIS A 325 8.28 3.06 9.14
CA HIS A 325 8.81 1.96 9.96
C HIS A 325 9.76 1.03 9.21
N GLY A 326 9.63 0.92 7.89
CA GLY A 326 10.51 0.13 7.05
C GLY A 326 10.93 0.83 5.76
N ILE A 327 12.08 0.41 5.23
CA ILE A 327 12.56 0.72 3.87
C ILE A 327 12.59 -0.59 3.08
N THR A 328 11.97 -0.66 1.91
CA THR A 328 11.94 -1.87 1.06
C THR A 328 13.36 -2.31 0.71
N SER A 329 13.71 -3.57 0.99
CA SER A 329 15.11 -4.04 0.92
C SER A 329 15.31 -5.29 0.06
N TRP A 330 14.58 -6.38 0.31
CA TRP A 330 14.67 -7.60 -0.51
C TRP A 330 13.45 -8.52 -0.35
N GLY A 331 13.32 -9.50 -1.23
CA GLY A 331 12.32 -10.57 -1.16
C GLY A 331 12.74 -11.76 -2.03
N ASP A 332 12.16 -12.94 -1.77
CA ASP A 332 12.36 -14.12 -2.61
C ASP A 332 11.27 -14.13 -3.70
N GLY A 333 11.51 -13.49 -4.84
CA GLY A 333 10.48 -13.23 -5.87
C GLY A 333 9.51 -12.12 -5.46
N CYS A 334 8.41 -11.94 -6.20
CA CYS A 334 7.40 -10.92 -5.88
C CYS A 334 6.02 -11.53 -5.58
N GLY A 335 5.61 -11.53 -4.31
CA GLY A 335 4.28 -12.00 -3.90
C GLY A 335 4.08 -13.51 -4.04
N GLU A 336 5.17 -14.27 -3.97
CA GLU A 336 5.14 -15.73 -3.89
C GLU A 336 4.49 -16.24 -2.60
N LYS A 337 3.95 -17.46 -2.65
CA LYS A 337 3.30 -18.07 -1.48
C LYS A 337 4.33 -18.43 -0.42
N GLY A 338 4.16 -17.88 0.77
CA GLY A 338 5.01 -18.12 1.94
C GLY A 338 6.28 -17.26 1.99
N LYS A 339 6.50 -16.37 1.02
CA LYS A 339 7.67 -15.51 0.89
C LYS A 339 7.22 -14.03 1.01
N PRO A 340 7.28 -13.43 2.22
CA PRO A 340 6.93 -12.02 2.41
C PRO A 340 8.12 -11.09 2.13
N GLY A 341 7.86 -9.92 1.56
CA GLY A 341 8.87 -8.86 1.42
C GLY A 341 9.53 -8.47 2.76
N VAL A 342 10.83 -8.14 2.67
CA VAL A 342 11.71 -7.78 3.79
C VAL A 342 12.15 -6.33 3.67
N TYR A 343 12.12 -5.64 4.80
CA TYR A 343 12.32 -4.20 4.90
C TYR A 343 13.35 -3.92 6.00
N THR A 344 14.26 -2.96 5.78
CA THR A 344 15.17 -2.49 6.83
C THR A 344 14.39 -1.73 7.89
N ARG A 345 14.56 -2.13 9.15
CA ARG A 345 13.82 -1.62 10.30
C ARG A 345 14.34 -0.24 10.72
N VAL A 346 13.52 0.78 10.49
CA VAL A 346 13.89 2.20 10.67
C VAL A 346 14.24 2.54 12.12
N SER A 347 13.54 1.95 13.09
CA SER A 347 13.81 2.14 14.53
C SER A 347 15.24 1.75 14.96
N TYR A 348 15.88 0.81 14.27
CA TYR A 348 17.28 0.42 14.54
C TYR A 348 18.30 1.33 13.85
N CYS A 349 17.86 2.10 12.85
CA CYS A 349 18.71 2.97 12.03
C CYS A 349 18.56 4.45 12.43
N GLN A 350 17.80 4.75 13.48
CA GLN A 350 17.45 6.10 13.93
C GLN A 350 18.66 6.97 14.27
N ASN A 351 19.80 6.38 14.65
CA ASN A 351 21.07 7.12 14.83
C ASN A 351 21.67 7.67 13.52
N LEU A 352 21.40 7.05 12.37
CA LEU A 352 21.76 7.59 11.06
C LEU A 352 20.83 8.75 10.69
N LEU A 353 19.52 8.53 10.85
CA LEU A 353 18.46 9.50 10.51
C LEU A 353 18.47 10.75 11.40
N ASN A 354 18.95 10.64 12.64
CA ASN A 354 19.06 11.76 13.58
C ASN A 354 20.45 12.44 13.58
N ALA A 355 21.38 12.01 12.72
CA ALA A 355 22.73 12.60 12.60
C ALA A 355 23.02 13.49 11.35
N PRO A 356 22.04 14.13 10.66
CA PRO A 356 22.33 14.97 9.49
C PRO A 356 22.85 16.39 9.79
N ASN A 357 23.18 16.72 11.05
CA ASN A 357 23.72 18.02 11.48
C ASN A 357 25.24 17.96 11.72
#